data_AF-A0A7X7K3K3-F1
#
_entry.id   AF-A0A7X7K3K3-F1
#
_cell.length_a   1.000
_cell.length_b   1.000
_cell.length_c   1.000
_cell.angle_alpha   90.00
_cell.angle_beta   90.00
_cell.angle_gamma   90.00
#
_symmetry.space_group_name_H-M   'P 1'
#
loop_
_entity.id
_entity.type
_entity.pdbx_description
1 polymer ?
#
loop_
_entity_poly.entity_id
_entity_poly.type
_entity_poly.pdbx_seq_one_letter_code
_entity_poly.pdbx_strand_id
1 'polypeptide(L)'
;MSDLFPRLNKRLVRRLLHTGARFTRGQKERGLIATASALERLGLVDIRIRQVVKCADPGDEDYGSVPNQECTGEIELDQSPLACPVCGRRVNYPGVHKQVFEHLYVTVSEADVLDYLVRALAVPRNVVSVEPVDDVAIRVHLIDGRTLILAVVDYTGVAWQARGPDAAKAHAYLIASPVSRPAREHLERAYHIELADILSRDPEWLANALDSAAQPRHTAFIGYSPRDASFVDRLIEDLAANGVGVWLERWKMRANESVSKRIRQTGLEESDYLLVALSNHSVSSSWLKEGLTTRKMGELASKNVDVLPMLCKDCDIPPSLQHMDYIDLRADHYEQGLRALLKTLAPAAPAGSAEPLHWGKWRPETLETSGERGALRRALLLFITKHFDEDELKTLCFDLDVAYEELPARVRKSKARELILYLEKRGRLSDLIALVREERPVPFANAKLPL
;
A
#
# COMPACT_ATOMS: atom_id res chain seq x y z
N MET A 1 -19.13 -13.88 21.18
CA MET A 1 -18.44 -12.97 20.25
C MET A 1 -17.84 -13.85 19.18
N SER A 2 -18.17 -13.59 17.91
CA SER A 2 -17.78 -14.42 16.76
C SER A 2 -16.27 -14.67 16.77
N ASP A 3 -15.84 -15.92 16.60
CA ASP A 3 -14.41 -16.30 16.47
C ASP A 3 -13.72 -15.49 15.35
N LEU A 4 -14.48 -14.96 14.40
CA LEU A 4 -14.02 -14.11 13.29
C LEU A 4 -13.50 -12.73 13.70
N PHE A 5 -13.68 -12.26 14.94
CA PHE A 5 -13.15 -10.94 15.37
C PHE A 5 -12.31 -11.08 16.65
N PRO A 6 -11.11 -11.68 16.55
CA PRO A 6 -10.30 -12.04 17.72
C PRO A 6 -9.62 -10.87 18.44
N ARG A 7 -9.71 -9.64 17.91
CA ARG A 7 -9.06 -8.43 18.48
C ARG A 7 -7.55 -8.61 18.69
N LEU A 8 -6.87 -9.14 17.68
CA LEU A 8 -5.43 -9.39 17.70
C LEU A 8 -4.62 -8.10 17.67
N ASN A 9 -3.34 -8.20 18.02
CA ASN A 9 -2.44 -7.06 17.88
C ASN A 9 -2.15 -6.80 16.38
N LYS A 10 -2.66 -5.68 15.86
CA LYS A 10 -2.51 -5.27 14.45
C LYS A 10 -1.10 -5.38 13.91
N ARG A 11 -0.08 -5.01 14.70
CA ARG A 11 1.32 -5.06 14.29
C ARG A 11 1.80 -6.50 14.08
N LEU A 12 1.43 -7.41 14.96
CA LEU A 12 1.80 -8.82 14.86
C LEU A 12 1.08 -9.51 13.70
N VAL A 13 -0.21 -9.19 13.49
CA VAL A 13 -0.98 -9.68 12.34
C VAL A 13 -0.36 -9.22 11.02
N ARG A 14 -0.08 -7.92 10.88
CA ARG A 14 0.61 -7.37 9.69
C ARG A 14 1.95 -8.06 9.44
N ARG A 15 2.77 -8.27 10.48
CA ARG A 15 4.07 -8.95 10.38
C ARG A 15 3.93 -10.38 9.85
N LEU A 16 2.96 -11.13 10.35
CA LEU A 16 2.74 -12.53 9.97
C LEU A 16 2.15 -12.67 8.56
N LEU A 17 1.22 -11.80 8.17
CA LEU A 17 0.64 -11.81 6.82
C LEU A 17 1.66 -11.37 5.76
N HIS A 18 2.52 -10.39 6.05
CA HIS A 18 3.37 -9.78 5.03
C HIS A 18 4.44 -10.70 4.42
N THR A 19 5.19 -11.45 5.23
CA THR A 19 6.34 -12.28 4.80
C THR A 19 6.28 -13.71 5.28
N GLY A 20 5.23 -14.08 6.03
CA GLY A 20 5.35 -15.16 6.99
C GLY A 20 6.36 -14.80 8.09
N ALA A 21 6.70 -15.78 8.92
CA ALA A 21 7.73 -15.62 9.94
C ALA A 21 8.44 -16.95 10.24
N ARG A 22 9.71 -16.86 10.64
CA ARG A 22 10.49 -17.94 11.24
C ARG A 22 10.92 -17.54 12.64
N PHE A 23 10.61 -18.35 13.65
CA PHE A 23 11.03 -18.10 15.03
C PHE A 23 11.29 -19.39 15.79
N THR A 24 12.15 -19.32 16.82
CA THR A 24 12.53 -20.48 17.63
C THR A 24 11.58 -20.63 18.83
N ARG A 25 10.98 -21.81 18.98
CA ARG A 25 10.07 -22.14 20.09
C ARG A 25 10.82 -22.03 21.42
N GLY A 26 10.26 -21.29 22.37
CA GLY A 26 10.86 -21.06 23.71
C GLY A 26 11.55 -19.71 23.89
N GLN A 27 11.79 -18.93 22.82
CA GLN A 27 12.21 -17.53 22.96
C GLN A 27 11.06 -16.63 23.44
N LYS A 28 11.37 -15.42 23.94
CA LYS A 28 10.42 -14.42 24.50
C LYS A 28 9.47 -13.80 23.45
N GLU A 29 8.97 -14.57 22.49
CA GLU A 29 8.03 -14.13 21.44
C GLU A 29 6.59 -14.66 21.66
N ARG A 30 6.16 -14.82 22.92
CA ARG A 30 4.85 -15.40 23.29
C ARG A 30 3.66 -14.75 22.55
N GLY A 31 3.69 -13.43 22.34
CA GLY A 31 2.63 -12.71 21.63
C GLY A 31 2.53 -13.06 20.14
N LEU A 32 3.67 -13.33 19.49
CA LEU A 32 3.72 -13.65 18.06
C LEU A 32 3.25 -15.08 17.81
N ILE A 33 3.66 -16.02 18.68
CA ILE A 33 3.16 -17.40 18.68
C ILE A 33 1.63 -17.43 18.87
N ALA A 34 1.13 -16.71 19.89
CA ALA A 34 -0.30 -16.64 20.14
C ALA A 34 -1.09 -16.03 18.97
N THR A 35 -0.53 -15.02 18.31
CA THR A 35 -1.14 -14.42 17.11
C THR A 35 -1.14 -15.40 15.94
N ALA A 36 -0.02 -16.09 15.68
CA ALA A 36 0.07 -17.08 14.61
C ALA A 36 -0.95 -18.21 14.81
N SER A 37 -1.04 -18.78 16.01
CA SER A 37 -2.03 -19.83 16.32
C SER A 37 -3.47 -19.34 16.19
N ALA A 38 -3.74 -18.05 16.49
CA ALA A 38 -5.07 -17.49 16.28
C ALA A 38 -5.40 -17.37 14.77
N LEU A 39 -4.43 -16.94 13.95
CA LEU A 39 -4.58 -16.87 12.50
C LEU A 39 -4.75 -18.27 11.87
N GLU A 40 -4.04 -19.27 12.38
CA GLU A 40 -4.15 -20.67 11.92
C GLU A 40 -5.53 -21.25 12.20
N ARG A 41 -6.09 -21.01 13.39
CA ARG A 41 -7.47 -21.42 13.71
C ARG A 41 -8.52 -20.76 12.81
N LEU A 42 -8.22 -19.58 12.28
CA LEU A 42 -9.07 -18.87 11.32
C LEU A 42 -8.87 -19.35 9.88
N GLY A 43 -7.91 -20.25 9.63
CA GLY A 43 -7.55 -20.74 8.31
C GLY A 43 -6.65 -19.79 7.51
N LEU A 44 -6.22 -18.67 8.09
CA LEU A 44 -5.51 -17.62 7.35
C LEU A 44 -4.03 -17.96 7.08
N VAL A 45 -3.44 -18.83 7.91
CA VAL A 45 -2.05 -19.25 7.80
C VAL A 45 -1.89 -20.73 8.10
N ASP A 46 -0.90 -21.37 7.48
CA ASP A 46 -0.39 -22.70 7.82
C ASP A 46 0.85 -22.55 8.70
N ILE A 47 0.92 -23.28 9.82
CA ILE A 47 2.08 -23.30 10.71
C ILE A 47 2.79 -24.65 10.59
N ARG A 48 4.06 -24.61 10.21
CA ARG A 48 4.93 -25.78 10.16
C ARG A 48 6.03 -25.69 11.19
N ILE A 49 6.24 -26.77 11.94
CA ILE A 49 7.33 -26.87 12.91
C ILE A 49 8.42 -27.74 12.30
N ARG A 50 9.64 -27.20 12.20
CA ARG A 50 10.83 -27.98 11.83
C ARG A 50 11.77 -28.08 13.02
N GLN A 51 12.26 -29.28 13.26
CA GLN A 51 13.29 -29.52 14.26
C GLN A 51 14.64 -29.44 13.58
N VAL A 52 15.56 -28.67 14.15
CA VAL A 52 16.91 -28.52 13.66
C VAL A 52 17.92 -28.78 14.76
N VAL A 53 19.10 -29.22 14.37
CA VAL A 53 20.30 -29.18 15.20
C VAL A 53 21.29 -28.22 14.55
N LYS A 54 22.11 -27.54 15.34
CA LYS A 54 23.18 -26.72 14.80
C LYS A 54 24.40 -27.58 14.49
N CYS A 55 25.18 -27.15 13.50
CA CYS A 55 26.44 -27.79 13.14
C CYS A 55 27.48 -27.64 14.27
N ALA A 56 27.51 -26.48 14.91
CA ALA A 56 28.31 -26.20 16.10
C ALA A 56 27.42 -25.47 17.12
N ASP A 57 27.15 -26.11 18.26
CA ASP A 57 26.52 -25.46 19.42
C ASP A 57 27.30 -25.81 20.70
N PRO A 58 27.66 -24.82 21.55
CA PRO A 58 28.38 -25.08 22.79
C PRO A 58 27.68 -26.03 23.77
N GLY A 59 26.36 -26.25 23.62
CA GLY A 59 25.59 -27.22 24.39
C GLY A 59 25.67 -28.67 23.88
N ASP A 60 26.32 -28.92 22.75
CA ASP A 60 26.44 -30.24 22.14
C ASP A 60 27.59 -31.07 22.73
N GLU A 61 27.41 -32.38 22.83
CA GLU A 61 28.44 -33.33 23.31
C GLU A 61 29.69 -33.32 22.40
N ASP A 62 29.50 -33.18 21.09
CA ASP A 62 30.59 -33.16 20.11
C ASP A 62 31.23 -31.78 19.92
N TYR A 63 30.81 -30.73 20.63
CA TYR A 63 31.26 -29.35 20.38
C TYR A 63 32.79 -29.20 20.34
N GLY A 64 33.50 -29.86 21.28
CA GLY A 64 34.96 -29.84 21.37
C GLY A 64 35.67 -30.50 20.19
N SER A 65 34.99 -31.37 19.45
CA SER A 65 35.50 -32.10 18.28
C SER A 65 35.07 -31.50 16.94
N VAL A 66 34.29 -30.41 16.95
CA VAL A 66 33.82 -29.75 15.72
C VAL A 66 34.98 -29.00 15.06
N PRO A 67 35.32 -29.30 13.79
CA PRO A 67 36.45 -28.65 13.11
C PRO A 67 36.33 -27.13 12.96
N ASN A 68 35.10 -26.62 12.80
CA ASN A 68 34.80 -25.20 12.77
C ASN A 68 33.71 -24.89 13.80
N GLN A 69 34.11 -24.44 14.98
CA GLN A 69 33.22 -24.09 16.10
C GLN A 69 32.42 -22.80 15.87
N GLU A 70 32.77 -22.01 14.85
CA GLU A 70 32.06 -20.78 14.45
C GLU A 70 31.03 -21.06 13.33
N CYS A 71 30.86 -22.31 12.91
CA CYS A 71 29.91 -22.68 11.86
C CYS A 71 28.46 -22.40 12.28
N THR A 72 27.79 -21.53 11.52
CA THR A 72 26.39 -21.09 11.75
C THR A 72 25.34 -22.01 11.12
N GLY A 73 25.76 -23.13 10.51
CA GLY A 73 24.84 -23.99 9.76
C GLY A 73 23.83 -24.70 10.67
N GLU A 74 22.57 -24.66 10.25
CA GLU A 74 21.47 -25.39 10.88
C GLU A 74 21.04 -26.55 9.98
N ILE A 75 20.75 -27.69 10.58
CA ILE A 75 20.49 -28.96 9.91
C ILE A 75 19.11 -29.41 10.32
N GLU A 76 18.17 -29.44 9.37
CA GLU A 76 16.83 -29.98 9.60
C GLU A 76 16.93 -31.48 9.90
N LEU A 77 16.10 -31.98 10.81
CA LEU A 77 16.15 -33.39 11.21
C LEU A 77 15.38 -34.33 10.27
N ASP A 78 14.62 -33.77 9.34
CA ASP A 78 13.83 -34.48 8.32
C ASP A 78 14.57 -34.68 6.98
N GLN A 79 15.72 -34.03 6.77
CA GLN A 79 16.55 -34.23 5.58
C GLN A 79 17.50 -35.44 5.72
N SER A 80 17.81 -36.07 4.59
CA SER A 80 18.79 -37.14 4.49
C SER A 80 19.70 -36.93 3.28
N PRO A 81 21.05 -36.92 3.44
CA PRO A 81 21.78 -37.08 4.70
C PRO A 81 21.74 -35.83 5.60
N LEU A 82 21.95 -36.00 6.91
CA LEU A 82 22.11 -34.90 7.87
C LEU A 82 23.47 -34.20 7.68
N ALA A 83 23.56 -33.38 6.64
CA ALA A 83 24.75 -32.62 6.28
C ALA A 83 24.53 -31.12 6.53
N CYS A 84 25.55 -30.45 7.09
CA CYS A 84 25.56 -29.02 7.27
C CYS A 84 25.53 -28.30 5.90
N PRO A 85 24.55 -27.41 5.64
CA PRO A 85 24.48 -26.69 4.36
C PRO A 85 25.60 -25.65 4.19
N VAL A 86 26.26 -25.25 5.28
CA VAL A 86 27.31 -24.21 5.26
C VAL A 86 28.70 -24.82 5.03
N CYS A 87 29.06 -25.88 5.76
CA CYS A 87 30.42 -26.46 5.72
C CYS A 87 30.47 -27.89 5.17
N GLY A 88 29.34 -28.48 4.81
CA GLY A 88 29.25 -29.86 4.29
C GLY A 88 29.49 -30.96 5.33
N ARG A 89 29.78 -30.63 6.59
CA ARG A 89 30.01 -31.60 7.67
C ARG A 89 28.77 -32.47 7.88
N ARG A 90 28.95 -33.79 7.89
CA ARG A 90 27.90 -34.74 8.29
C ARG A 90 27.79 -34.78 9.80
N VAL A 91 26.56 -34.66 10.29
CA VAL A 91 26.26 -34.71 11.72
C VAL A 91 25.72 -36.09 12.08
N ASN A 92 26.30 -36.69 13.12
CA ASN A 92 25.88 -37.99 13.65
C ASN A 92 24.79 -37.80 14.70
N TYR A 93 23.55 -37.63 14.26
CA TYR A 93 22.36 -37.58 15.12
C TYR A 93 21.42 -38.74 14.72
N PRO A 94 20.83 -39.49 15.66
CA PRO A 94 20.83 -39.28 17.12
C PRO A 94 22.03 -39.93 17.87
N GLY A 95 23.08 -40.37 17.17
CA GLY A 95 24.22 -41.09 17.78
C GLY A 95 25.10 -40.26 18.72
N VAL A 96 25.00 -38.93 18.66
CA VAL A 96 25.62 -37.96 19.58
C VAL A 96 24.52 -37.08 20.14
N HIS A 97 24.59 -36.74 21.44
CA HIS A 97 23.65 -35.80 22.02
C HIS A 97 23.88 -34.38 21.48
N LYS A 98 22.90 -33.88 20.72
CA LYS A 98 22.87 -32.50 20.21
C LYS A 98 21.62 -31.78 20.68
N GLN A 99 21.74 -30.49 20.97
CA GLN A 99 20.60 -29.64 21.32
C GLN A 99 19.69 -29.45 20.11
N VAL A 100 18.42 -29.82 20.27
CA VAL A 100 17.38 -29.67 19.24
C VAL A 100 16.67 -28.33 19.43
N PHE A 101 16.58 -27.56 18.35
CA PHE A 101 15.83 -26.31 18.26
C PHE A 101 14.59 -26.52 17.40
N GLU A 102 13.45 -25.96 17.79
CA GLU A 102 12.23 -26.01 16.98
C GLU A 102 12.00 -24.64 16.34
N HIS A 103 11.99 -24.60 15.00
CA HIS A 103 11.61 -23.41 14.26
C HIS A 103 10.16 -23.54 13.79
N LEU A 104 9.34 -22.54 14.11
CA LEU A 104 8.02 -22.38 13.51
C LEU A 104 8.14 -21.55 12.24
N TYR A 105 7.53 -22.03 11.17
CA TYR A 105 7.36 -21.38 9.89
C TYR A 105 5.88 -21.07 9.71
N VAL A 106 5.56 -19.82 9.42
CA VAL A 106 4.17 -19.38 9.16
C VAL A 106 4.06 -19.00 7.68
N THR A 107 3.15 -19.62 6.95
CA THR A 107 2.85 -19.32 5.54
C THR A 107 1.39 -18.90 5.38
N VAL A 108 1.12 -17.87 4.59
CA VAL A 108 -0.26 -17.37 4.38
C VAL A 108 -1.00 -18.24 3.37
N SER A 109 -2.28 -18.51 3.61
CA SER A 109 -3.15 -19.23 2.67
C SER A 109 -4.03 -18.24 1.89
N GLU A 110 -3.78 -18.08 0.60
CA GLU A 110 -4.49 -17.11 -0.25
C GLU A 110 -5.98 -17.42 -0.42
N ALA A 111 -6.32 -18.69 -0.64
CA ALA A 111 -7.71 -19.14 -0.85
C ALA A 111 -8.57 -18.94 0.41
N ASP A 112 -8.01 -19.23 1.58
CA ASP A 112 -8.73 -19.15 2.85
C ASP A 112 -8.97 -17.71 3.33
N VAL A 113 -8.13 -16.76 2.88
CA VAL A 113 -8.31 -15.34 3.14
C VAL A 113 -9.60 -14.82 2.51
N LEU A 114 -9.91 -15.17 1.24
CA LEU A 114 -11.13 -14.70 0.60
C LEU A 114 -12.38 -15.22 1.32
N ASP A 115 -12.40 -16.51 1.64
CA ASP A 115 -13.48 -17.14 2.40
C ASP A 115 -13.67 -16.46 3.77
N TYR A 116 -12.58 -16.19 4.48
CA TYR A 116 -12.62 -15.44 5.73
C TYR A 116 -13.21 -14.03 5.54
N LEU A 117 -12.79 -13.29 4.51
CA LEU A 117 -13.28 -11.92 4.24
C LEU A 117 -14.79 -11.92 3.99
N VAL A 118 -15.30 -12.84 3.19
CA VAL A 118 -16.74 -12.98 2.92
C VAL A 118 -17.51 -13.24 4.21
N ARG A 119 -17.03 -14.17 5.05
CA ARG A 119 -17.65 -14.47 6.35
C ARG A 119 -17.59 -13.28 7.31
N ALA A 120 -16.47 -12.59 7.38
CA ALA A 120 -16.28 -11.43 8.26
C ALA A 120 -17.14 -10.22 7.85
N LEU A 121 -17.26 -9.96 6.55
CA LEU A 121 -18.07 -8.88 5.99
C LEU A 121 -19.58 -9.09 6.19
N ALA A 122 -20.03 -10.32 6.42
CA ALA A 122 -21.44 -10.64 6.67
C ALA A 122 -21.85 -10.43 8.14
N VAL A 123 -20.91 -10.17 9.06
CA VAL A 123 -21.17 -9.99 10.50
C VAL A 123 -21.68 -8.59 10.89
N PRO A 124 -21.20 -7.47 10.32
CA PRO A 124 -21.64 -6.13 10.67
C PRO A 124 -23.18 -5.95 10.61
N ARG A 125 -23.73 -5.24 11.60
CA ARG A 125 -25.19 -5.05 11.76
C ARG A 125 -25.88 -4.37 10.57
N ASN A 126 -25.11 -3.62 9.78
CA ASN A 126 -25.59 -2.84 8.63
C ASN A 126 -25.52 -3.62 7.31
N VAL A 127 -25.12 -4.89 7.33
CA VAL A 127 -24.99 -5.74 6.14
C VAL A 127 -26.16 -6.73 6.04
N VAL A 128 -26.77 -6.82 4.87
CA VAL A 128 -27.87 -7.75 4.53
C VAL A 128 -27.32 -9.02 3.90
N SER A 129 -26.43 -8.87 2.91
CA SER A 129 -25.82 -9.99 2.20
C SER A 129 -24.44 -9.62 1.65
N VAL A 130 -23.62 -10.64 1.47
CA VAL A 130 -22.28 -10.55 0.89
C VAL A 130 -22.16 -11.63 -0.17
N GLU A 131 -21.76 -11.24 -1.37
CA GLU A 131 -21.66 -12.13 -2.54
C GLU A 131 -20.31 -11.92 -3.23
N PRO A 132 -19.50 -12.97 -3.42
CA PRO A 132 -18.35 -12.88 -4.32
C PRO A 132 -18.83 -12.58 -5.73
N VAL A 133 -18.26 -11.54 -6.36
CA VAL A 133 -18.53 -11.21 -7.76
C VAL A 133 -17.61 -12.03 -8.66
N ASP A 134 -16.34 -12.11 -8.27
CA ASP A 134 -15.28 -12.91 -8.86
C ASP A 134 -14.16 -13.16 -7.82
N ASP A 135 -13.01 -13.69 -8.24
CA ASP A 135 -11.87 -13.99 -7.35
C ASP A 135 -11.20 -12.73 -6.74
N VAL A 136 -11.63 -11.52 -7.15
CA VAL A 136 -10.99 -10.25 -6.78
C VAL A 136 -11.97 -9.18 -6.32
N ALA A 137 -13.28 -9.44 -6.30
CA ALA A 137 -14.29 -8.48 -5.89
C ALA A 137 -15.43 -9.12 -5.08
N ILE A 138 -15.85 -8.41 -4.04
CA ILE A 138 -16.93 -8.81 -3.14
C ILE A 138 -18.00 -7.72 -3.18
N ARG A 139 -19.24 -8.12 -3.45
CA ARG A 139 -20.42 -7.24 -3.37
C ARG A 139 -21.00 -7.32 -1.96
N VAL A 140 -21.31 -6.17 -1.37
CA VAL A 140 -21.92 -6.06 -0.06
C VAL A 140 -23.20 -5.23 -0.16
N HIS A 141 -24.32 -5.78 0.26
CA HIS A 141 -25.61 -5.09 0.32
C HIS A 141 -25.85 -4.58 1.74
N LEU A 142 -26.12 -3.29 1.89
CA LEU A 142 -26.41 -2.66 3.17
C LEU A 142 -27.92 -2.61 3.46
N ILE A 143 -28.27 -2.53 4.74
CA ILE A 143 -29.66 -2.49 5.22
C ILE A 143 -30.46 -1.27 4.73
N ASP A 144 -29.78 -0.19 4.34
CA ASP A 144 -30.38 1.04 3.83
C ASP A 144 -30.57 1.03 2.30
N GLY A 145 -30.31 -0.12 1.66
CA GLY A 145 -30.46 -0.32 0.22
C GLY A 145 -29.23 0.02 -0.61
N ARG A 146 -28.16 0.58 -0.02
CA ARG A 146 -26.91 0.83 -0.74
C ARG A 146 -26.18 -0.47 -1.05
N THR A 147 -25.48 -0.52 -2.19
CA THR A 147 -24.67 -1.66 -2.61
C THR A 147 -23.24 -1.22 -2.86
N LEU A 148 -22.30 -1.91 -2.22
CA LEU A 148 -20.87 -1.68 -2.29
C LEU A 148 -20.19 -2.75 -3.14
N ILE A 149 -19.16 -2.35 -3.87
CA ILE A 149 -18.20 -3.27 -4.50
C ILE A 149 -16.85 -3.07 -3.82
N LEU A 150 -16.34 -4.12 -3.18
CA LEU A 150 -15.07 -4.14 -2.48
C LEU A 150 -14.05 -4.96 -3.29
N ALA A 151 -12.98 -4.33 -3.76
CA ALA A 151 -11.97 -5.01 -4.57
C ALA A 151 -10.80 -5.52 -3.72
N VAL A 152 -10.50 -6.82 -3.75
CA VAL A 152 -9.38 -7.44 -3.03
C VAL A 152 -8.10 -7.26 -3.85
N VAL A 153 -7.22 -6.36 -3.43
CA VAL A 153 -6.08 -5.91 -4.24
C VAL A 153 -5.04 -7.01 -4.45
N ASP A 154 -4.77 -7.82 -3.43
CA ASP A 154 -3.58 -8.67 -3.40
C ASP A 154 -3.56 -9.79 -4.43
N TYR A 155 -4.72 -10.13 -5.00
CA TYR A 155 -4.90 -11.20 -5.99
C TYR A 155 -4.97 -10.70 -7.44
N THR A 156 -4.84 -9.39 -7.65
CA THR A 156 -5.20 -8.76 -8.92
C THR A 156 -4.07 -8.61 -9.94
N GLY A 157 -2.81 -8.76 -9.52
CA GLY A 157 -1.64 -8.54 -10.37
C GLY A 157 -1.55 -7.13 -10.98
N VAL A 158 -0.53 -6.88 -11.81
CA VAL A 158 -0.27 -5.56 -12.44
C VAL A 158 -1.35 -5.17 -13.48
N ALA A 159 -2.25 -6.10 -13.81
CA ALA A 159 -3.23 -6.00 -14.88
C ALA A 159 -4.66 -5.81 -14.36
N TRP A 160 -4.85 -5.26 -13.15
CA TRP A 160 -6.17 -4.83 -12.70
C TRP A 160 -6.62 -3.57 -13.46
N GLN A 161 -6.92 -3.74 -14.73
CA GLN A 161 -8.01 -3.02 -15.35
C GLN A 161 -9.23 -3.86 -15.07
N ALA A 162 -9.82 -3.62 -13.90
CA ALA A 162 -11.19 -3.91 -13.57
C ALA A 162 -12.01 -4.25 -14.85
N ARG A 163 -12.17 -5.54 -15.18
CA ARG A 163 -12.84 -5.98 -16.41
C ARG A 163 -14.29 -6.25 -16.07
N GLY A 164 -15.18 -5.34 -16.48
CA GLY A 164 -16.62 -5.49 -16.29
C GLY A 164 -17.28 -4.13 -15.99
N PRO A 165 -18.61 -4.03 -16.14
CA PRO A 165 -19.35 -2.79 -15.94
C PRO A 165 -19.29 -2.24 -14.51
N ASP A 166 -18.95 -3.07 -13.52
CA ASP A 166 -18.91 -2.69 -12.09
C ASP A 166 -17.50 -2.39 -11.57
N ALA A 167 -16.50 -2.61 -12.41
CA ALA A 167 -15.11 -2.63 -12.00
C ALA A 167 -14.55 -1.18 -11.86
N ALA A 168 -15.17 -0.21 -12.56
CA ALA A 168 -15.02 1.23 -12.32
C ALA A 168 -15.82 1.73 -11.09
N LYS A 169 -16.60 0.87 -10.43
CA LYS A 169 -17.49 1.20 -9.30
C LYS A 169 -16.99 0.66 -7.96
N ALA A 170 -15.68 0.38 -7.82
CA ALA A 170 -15.11 -0.04 -6.54
C ALA A 170 -15.27 1.09 -5.51
N HIS A 171 -15.99 0.80 -4.43
CA HIS A 171 -16.27 1.75 -3.36
C HIS A 171 -15.14 1.79 -2.32
N ALA A 172 -14.48 0.64 -2.12
CA ALA A 172 -13.31 0.49 -1.28
C ALA A 172 -12.45 -0.71 -1.72
N TYR A 173 -11.20 -0.72 -1.27
CA TYR A 173 -10.23 -1.77 -1.55
C TYR A 173 -9.94 -2.61 -0.29
N LEU A 174 -9.94 -3.93 -0.40
CA LEU A 174 -9.54 -4.85 0.65
C LEU A 174 -8.07 -5.22 0.49
N ILE A 175 -7.30 -5.15 1.58
CA ILE A 175 -5.88 -5.48 1.60
C ILE A 175 -5.65 -6.63 2.61
N ALA A 176 -5.36 -7.82 2.09
CA ALA A 176 -5.07 -9.05 2.81
C ALA A 176 -3.57 -9.33 2.99
N SER A 177 -2.79 -8.97 1.99
CA SER A 177 -1.33 -9.03 1.82
C SER A 177 -0.62 -10.35 2.12
N PRO A 178 -0.39 -11.19 1.10
CA PRO A 178 0.74 -12.10 1.02
C PRO A 178 1.78 -11.61 -0.02
N VAL A 179 2.91 -11.10 0.45
CA VAL A 179 4.20 -11.00 -0.28
C VAL A 179 4.21 -10.27 -1.65
N SER A 180 4.18 -8.92 -1.59
CA SER A 180 4.75 -7.97 -2.57
C SER A 180 4.67 -8.31 -4.07
N ARG A 181 3.74 -7.69 -4.82
CA ARG A 181 3.91 -7.37 -6.25
C ARG A 181 3.38 -5.97 -6.59
N PRO A 182 4.03 -5.23 -7.51
CA PRO A 182 4.04 -3.78 -7.54
C PRO A 182 2.81 -3.19 -8.24
N ALA A 183 2.16 -2.24 -7.58
CA ALA A 183 1.66 -0.95 -8.09
C ALA A 183 0.69 -0.32 -7.08
N ARG A 184 1.08 -0.21 -5.80
CA ARG A 184 0.21 0.35 -4.75
C ARG A 184 0.21 1.87 -4.68
N GLU A 185 1.03 2.59 -5.47
CA GLU A 185 1.05 4.07 -5.48
C GLU A 185 -0.35 4.68 -5.72
N HIS A 186 -1.16 4.06 -6.59
CA HIS A 186 -2.53 4.51 -6.86
C HIS A 186 -3.52 4.16 -5.73
N LEU A 187 -3.21 3.17 -4.89
CA LEU A 187 -4.01 2.73 -3.75
C LEU A 187 -3.67 3.50 -2.46
N GLU A 188 -2.53 4.20 -2.44
CA GLU A 188 -2.14 5.05 -1.29
C GLU A 188 -3.12 6.18 -0.99
N ARG A 189 -4.07 6.41 -1.89
CA ARG A 189 -5.05 7.49 -1.77
C ARG A 189 -6.47 6.91 -1.69
N ALA A 190 -6.75 5.75 -2.28
CA ALA A 190 -8.06 5.14 -2.23
C ALA A 190 -8.50 4.70 -0.81
N TYR A 191 -9.82 4.68 -0.59
CA TYR A 191 -10.41 4.13 0.63
C TYR A 191 -10.16 2.63 0.70
N HIS A 192 -9.50 2.16 1.75
CA HIS A 192 -9.15 0.75 1.91
C HIS A 192 -9.47 0.23 3.31
N ILE A 193 -9.61 -1.09 3.41
CA ILE A 193 -9.85 -1.83 4.64
C ILE A 193 -8.84 -2.98 4.66
N GLU A 194 -7.97 -2.99 5.67
CA GLU A 194 -7.03 -4.09 5.82
C GLU A 194 -7.67 -5.28 6.55
N LEU A 195 -7.32 -6.49 6.11
CA LEU A 195 -7.58 -7.70 6.88
C LEU A 195 -7.02 -7.60 8.30
N ALA A 196 -5.85 -6.96 8.46
CA ALA A 196 -5.27 -6.71 9.77
C ALA A 196 -6.15 -5.80 10.65
N ASP A 197 -6.86 -4.83 10.08
CA ASP A 197 -7.82 -4.03 10.86
C ASP A 197 -9.04 -4.85 11.25
N ILE A 198 -9.59 -5.65 10.34
CA ILE A 198 -10.72 -6.56 10.61
C ILE A 198 -10.36 -7.51 11.79
N LEU A 199 -9.17 -8.10 11.75
CA LEU A 199 -8.68 -9.03 12.77
C LEU A 199 -8.36 -8.36 14.12
N SER A 200 -8.09 -7.05 14.12
CA SER A 200 -7.66 -6.32 15.32
C SER A 200 -8.77 -5.54 16.00
N ARG A 201 -9.88 -5.32 15.30
CA ARG A 201 -11.01 -4.51 15.77
C ARG A 201 -12.26 -5.39 15.90
N ASP A 202 -13.41 -4.77 16.10
CA ASP A 202 -14.69 -5.47 16.26
C ASP A 202 -15.64 -5.21 15.09
N PRO A 203 -16.77 -5.95 15.02
CA PRO A 203 -17.73 -5.80 13.93
C PRO A 203 -18.35 -4.41 13.83
N GLU A 204 -18.43 -3.64 14.92
CA GLU A 204 -18.96 -2.27 14.89
C GLU A 204 -18.03 -1.33 14.13
N TRP A 205 -16.72 -1.46 14.34
CA TRP A 205 -15.76 -0.71 13.53
C TRP A 205 -15.91 -1.03 12.05
N LEU A 206 -16.07 -2.30 11.68
CA LEU A 206 -16.25 -2.70 10.29
C LEU A 206 -17.56 -2.16 9.72
N ALA A 207 -18.65 -2.15 10.50
CA ALA A 207 -19.91 -1.51 10.11
C ALA A 207 -19.70 -0.04 9.72
N ASN A 208 -19.04 0.72 10.59
CA ASN A 208 -18.77 2.15 10.35
C ASN A 208 -17.83 2.37 9.14
N ALA A 209 -16.86 1.46 8.94
CA ALA A 209 -15.98 1.50 7.78
C ALA A 209 -16.73 1.24 6.47
N LEU A 210 -17.69 0.32 6.47
CA LEU A 210 -18.56 0.05 5.31
C LEU A 210 -19.53 1.19 5.05
N ASP A 211 -20.14 1.77 6.08
CA ASP A 211 -21.02 2.94 5.94
C ASP A 211 -20.29 4.14 5.33
N SER A 212 -19.03 4.33 5.73
CA SER A 212 -18.16 5.40 5.23
C SER A 212 -17.68 5.14 3.81
N ALA A 213 -17.41 3.87 3.45
CA ALA A 213 -17.17 3.46 2.07
C ALA A 213 -18.43 3.63 1.19
N ALA A 214 -19.62 3.46 1.76
CA ALA A 214 -20.90 3.53 1.07
C ALA A 214 -21.44 4.94 0.92
N GLN A 215 -20.74 5.96 1.45
CA GLN A 215 -21.19 7.33 1.24
C GLN A 215 -21.18 7.64 -0.25
N PRO A 216 -22.25 8.29 -0.76
CA PRO A 216 -22.32 8.67 -2.16
C PRO A 216 -21.11 9.53 -2.49
N ARG A 217 -20.26 9.01 -3.35
CA ARG A 217 -19.12 9.73 -3.90
C ARG A 217 -19.50 10.08 -5.31
N HIS A 218 -19.64 11.38 -5.55
CA HIS A 218 -19.98 11.83 -6.87
C HIS A 218 -18.92 11.37 -7.86
N THR A 219 -19.39 10.88 -8.99
CA THR A 219 -18.53 10.48 -10.10
C THR A 219 -18.22 11.70 -10.96
N ALA A 220 -16.95 11.87 -11.30
CA ALA A 220 -16.50 13.03 -12.05
C ALA A 220 -15.81 12.59 -13.35
N PHE A 221 -16.20 13.18 -14.47
CA PHE A 221 -15.48 13.10 -15.74
C PHE A 221 -14.61 14.34 -15.90
N ILE A 222 -13.31 14.18 -16.18
CA ILE A 222 -12.41 15.33 -16.40
C ILE A 222 -12.18 15.57 -17.90
N GLY A 223 -12.68 16.70 -18.40
CA GLY A 223 -12.35 17.22 -19.71
C GLY A 223 -11.08 18.08 -19.67
N TYR A 224 -10.01 17.64 -20.32
CA TYR A 224 -8.71 18.34 -20.31
C TYR A 224 -7.94 18.20 -21.63
N SER A 225 -6.96 19.08 -21.84
CA SER A 225 -5.99 18.92 -22.94
C SER A 225 -4.89 17.92 -22.54
N PRO A 226 -4.47 16.98 -23.40
CA PRO A 226 -3.38 16.05 -23.09
C PRO A 226 -2.07 16.72 -22.65
N ARG A 227 -1.87 18.00 -23.00
CA ARG A 227 -0.71 18.81 -22.56
C ARG A 227 -0.74 19.18 -21.08
N ASP A 228 -1.89 19.06 -20.44
CA ASP A 228 -2.07 19.32 -19.00
C ASP A 228 -2.18 18.03 -18.18
N ALA A 229 -1.83 16.88 -18.76
CA ALA A 229 -1.95 15.56 -18.13
C ALA A 229 -1.28 15.50 -16.75
N SER A 230 -0.07 16.05 -16.59
CA SER A 230 0.64 16.05 -15.29
C SER A 230 -0.15 16.71 -14.14
N PHE A 231 -0.88 17.78 -14.41
CA PHE A 231 -1.74 18.43 -13.42
C PHE A 231 -2.98 17.58 -13.14
N VAL A 232 -3.60 17.06 -14.20
CA VAL A 232 -4.83 16.27 -14.11
C VAL A 232 -4.57 14.94 -13.39
N ASP A 233 -3.44 14.29 -13.65
CA ASP A 233 -3.02 13.08 -12.93
C ASP A 233 -2.91 13.38 -11.42
N ARG A 234 -2.26 14.47 -11.01
CA ARG A 234 -2.21 14.90 -9.59
C ARG A 234 -3.62 15.13 -9.02
N LEU A 235 -4.48 15.85 -9.74
CA LEU A 235 -5.84 16.15 -9.29
C LEU A 235 -6.68 14.88 -9.13
N ILE A 236 -6.55 13.93 -10.06
CA ILE A 236 -7.22 12.63 -9.99
C ILE A 236 -6.77 11.86 -8.76
N GLU A 237 -5.45 11.83 -8.52
CA GLU A 237 -4.91 11.19 -7.34
C GLU A 237 -5.49 11.82 -6.06
N ASP A 238 -5.62 13.14 -6.01
CA ASP A 238 -6.15 13.87 -4.84
C ASP A 238 -7.68 13.72 -4.69
N LEU A 239 -8.43 13.61 -5.78
CA LEU A 239 -9.87 13.33 -5.78
C LEU A 239 -10.14 11.89 -5.32
N ALA A 240 -9.43 10.93 -5.91
CA ALA A 240 -9.45 9.53 -5.48
C ALA A 240 -9.03 9.39 -4.01
N ALA A 241 -8.08 10.24 -3.55
CA ALA A 241 -7.66 10.31 -2.15
C ALA A 241 -8.81 10.53 -1.19
N ASN A 242 -9.76 11.36 -1.61
CA ASN A 242 -10.89 11.78 -0.83
C ASN A 242 -12.16 11.00 -1.21
N GLY A 243 -11.98 9.89 -1.94
CA GLY A 243 -13.06 8.98 -2.27
C GLY A 243 -13.88 9.35 -3.50
N VAL A 244 -13.60 10.45 -4.19
CA VAL A 244 -14.34 10.84 -5.41
C VAL A 244 -14.01 9.83 -6.53
N GLY A 245 -15.02 9.22 -7.13
CA GLY A 245 -14.85 8.31 -8.25
C GLY A 245 -14.55 9.09 -9.52
N VAL A 246 -13.34 9.01 -10.07
CA VAL A 246 -12.97 9.79 -11.27
C VAL A 246 -12.84 8.90 -12.50
N TRP A 247 -13.60 9.22 -13.54
CA TRP A 247 -13.53 8.55 -14.83
C TRP A 247 -12.39 9.10 -15.68
N LEU A 248 -11.54 8.20 -16.16
CA LEU A 248 -10.42 8.49 -17.04
C LEU A 248 -10.62 7.79 -18.38
N GLU A 249 -10.89 8.55 -19.44
CA GLU A 249 -10.61 8.07 -20.79
C GLU A 249 -9.32 8.74 -21.28
N ARG A 250 -8.18 8.02 -21.17
CA ARG A 250 -6.91 8.50 -21.73
C ARG A 250 -7.06 8.57 -23.26
N TRP A 251 -7.21 9.80 -23.75
CA TRP A 251 -7.36 10.22 -25.14
C TRP A 251 -6.38 9.56 -26.11
N LYS A 252 -6.64 8.36 -26.61
CA LYS A 252 -6.06 7.89 -27.88
C LYS A 252 -6.93 8.45 -29.01
N MET A 253 -6.63 9.68 -29.43
CA MET A 253 -7.19 10.24 -30.65
C MET A 253 -6.79 9.34 -31.84
N ARG A 254 -7.72 8.55 -32.36
CA ARG A 254 -7.61 8.07 -33.74
C ARG A 254 -8.01 9.24 -34.64
N ALA A 255 -7.15 9.58 -35.58
CA ALA A 255 -7.36 10.67 -36.54
C ALA A 255 -8.48 10.29 -37.53
N ASN A 256 -9.76 10.47 -37.14
CA ASN A 256 -10.91 10.68 -38.04
C ASN A 256 -12.29 10.70 -37.35
N GLU A 257 -12.38 10.61 -36.02
CA GLU A 257 -13.67 10.56 -35.33
C GLU A 257 -14.06 11.91 -34.74
N SER A 258 -15.30 12.36 -34.97
CA SER A 258 -15.76 13.67 -34.48
C SER A 258 -15.88 13.68 -32.95
N VAL A 259 -15.31 14.72 -32.34
CA VAL A 259 -15.27 14.96 -30.89
C VAL A 259 -16.67 14.83 -30.26
N SER A 260 -17.69 15.38 -30.92
CA SER A 260 -19.09 15.41 -30.45
C SER A 260 -19.81 14.05 -30.46
N LYS A 261 -19.29 13.03 -31.16
CA LYS A 261 -19.88 11.69 -31.20
C LYS A 261 -19.31 10.79 -30.09
N ARG A 262 -18.04 10.99 -29.71
CA ARG A 262 -17.35 10.23 -28.66
C ARG A 262 -17.67 10.68 -27.23
N ILE A 263 -17.97 11.97 -27.03
CA ILE A 263 -18.49 12.50 -25.74
C ILE A 263 -19.71 11.72 -25.23
N ARG A 264 -20.51 11.15 -26.15
CA ARG A 264 -21.73 10.41 -25.84
C ARG A 264 -21.50 8.94 -25.45
N GLN A 265 -20.28 8.39 -25.56
CA GLN A 265 -20.13 6.93 -25.68
C GLN A 265 -19.37 6.21 -24.55
N THR A 266 -18.74 6.89 -23.58
CA THR A 266 -17.72 6.20 -22.74
C THR A 266 -17.59 6.60 -21.26
N GLY A 267 -18.42 7.48 -20.69
CA GLY A 267 -18.41 7.72 -19.22
C GLY A 267 -18.97 9.06 -18.74
N LEU A 268 -19.12 10.05 -19.64
CA LEU A 268 -19.67 11.36 -19.29
C LEU A 268 -21.15 11.30 -18.86
N GLU A 269 -21.94 10.46 -19.52
CA GLU A 269 -23.38 10.33 -19.22
C GLU A 269 -23.66 9.53 -17.95
N GLU A 270 -22.64 8.83 -17.43
CA GLU A 270 -22.68 8.06 -16.18
C GLU A 270 -22.03 8.83 -15.01
N SER A 271 -21.54 10.05 -15.26
CA SER A 271 -20.89 10.88 -14.25
C SER A 271 -21.86 11.91 -13.66
N ASP A 272 -21.77 12.16 -12.37
CA ASP A 272 -22.51 13.23 -11.69
C ASP A 272 -21.98 14.62 -12.07
N TYR A 273 -20.67 14.73 -12.34
CA TYR A 273 -20.00 15.98 -12.70
C TYR A 273 -19.14 15.88 -13.95
N LEU A 274 -19.11 16.97 -14.73
CA LEU A 274 -18.11 17.25 -15.75
C LEU A 274 -17.16 18.32 -15.25
N LEU A 275 -15.95 17.91 -14.85
CA LEU A 275 -14.88 18.83 -14.47
C LEU A 275 -14.14 19.32 -15.71
N VAL A 276 -14.15 20.62 -15.97
CA VAL A 276 -13.51 21.21 -17.15
C VAL A 276 -12.20 21.87 -16.74
N ALA A 277 -11.06 21.24 -17.05
CA ALA A 277 -9.75 21.81 -16.78
C ALA A 277 -9.46 22.96 -17.77
N LEU A 278 -9.45 24.19 -17.26
CA LEU A 278 -9.19 25.41 -18.02
C LEU A 278 -7.70 25.74 -18.02
N SER A 279 -7.17 25.86 -19.23
CA SER A 279 -5.81 26.28 -19.56
C SER A 279 -5.79 26.83 -20.98
N ASN A 280 -4.74 27.55 -21.37
CA ASN A 280 -4.56 27.99 -22.76
C ASN A 280 -4.58 26.82 -23.76
N HIS A 281 -4.13 25.63 -23.35
CA HIS A 281 -4.15 24.43 -24.20
C HIS A 281 -5.55 23.81 -24.32
N SER A 282 -6.35 23.86 -23.26
CA SER A 282 -7.74 23.36 -23.25
C SER A 282 -8.65 24.29 -24.03
N VAL A 283 -8.55 25.60 -23.80
CA VAL A 283 -9.36 26.63 -24.47
C VAL A 283 -9.13 26.68 -25.98
N SER A 284 -7.89 26.46 -26.42
CA SER A 284 -7.57 26.46 -27.85
C SER A 284 -7.94 25.15 -28.57
N SER A 285 -8.23 24.08 -27.84
CA SER A 285 -8.49 22.73 -28.38
C SER A 285 -9.87 22.58 -29.01
N SER A 286 -9.99 21.65 -29.96
CA SER A 286 -11.29 21.25 -30.54
C SER A 286 -12.20 20.61 -29.51
N TRP A 287 -11.66 19.96 -28.47
CA TRP A 287 -12.42 19.44 -27.34
C TRP A 287 -13.34 20.50 -26.72
N LEU A 288 -12.77 21.64 -26.33
CA LEU A 288 -13.56 22.66 -25.64
C LEU A 288 -14.42 23.47 -26.63
N LYS A 289 -13.86 23.81 -27.80
CA LYS A 289 -14.55 24.62 -28.82
C LYS A 289 -15.74 23.91 -29.46
N GLU A 290 -15.64 22.61 -29.72
CA GLU A 290 -16.67 21.82 -30.40
C GLU A 290 -17.47 20.93 -29.43
N GLY A 291 -16.89 20.57 -28.29
CA GLY A 291 -17.47 19.63 -27.34
C GLY A 291 -18.40 20.26 -26.29
N LEU A 292 -18.15 21.50 -25.88
CA LEU A 292 -18.90 22.20 -24.82
C LEU A 292 -19.73 23.37 -25.38
N THR A 293 -20.52 23.08 -26.41
CA THR A 293 -21.49 24.03 -26.97
C THR A 293 -22.70 24.22 -26.02
N THR A 294 -23.41 25.35 -26.14
CA THR A 294 -24.64 25.63 -25.35
C THR A 294 -25.66 24.49 -25.43
N ARG A 295 -25.81 23.88 -26.61
CA ARG A 295 -26.67 22.71 -26.80
C ARG A 295 -26.20 21.51 -25.96
N LYS A 296 -24.89 21.24 -25.92
CA LYS A 296 -24.36 20.12 -25.15
C LYS A 296 -24.46 20.36 -23.65
N MET A 297 -24.26 21.60 -23.19
CA MET A 297 -24.49 21.96 -21.79
C MET A 297 -25.95 21.70 -21.37
N GLY A 298 -26.92 22.08 -22.22
CA GLY A 298 -28.33 21.77 -21.96
C GLY A 298 -28.63 20.26 -21.93
N GLU A 299 -27.98 19.48 -22.80
CA GLU A 299 -28.09 18.00 -22.79
C GLU A 299 -27.54 17.39 -21.50
N LEU A 300 -26.38 17.86 -21.02
CA LEU A 300 -25.78 17.40 -19.76
C LEU A 300 -26.65 17.73 -18.55
N ALA A 301 -27.17 18.97 -18.48
CA ALA A 301 -28.11 19.37 -17.44
C ALA A 301 -29.37 18.50 -17.42
N SER A 302 -29.92 18.14 -18.59
CA SER A 302 -31.10 17.24 -18.67
C SER A 302 -30.83 15.82 -18.18
N LYS A 303 -29.55 15.41 -18.12
CA LYS A 303 -29.07 14.13 -17.61
C LYS A 303 -28.57 14.23 -16.16
N ASN A 304 -28.80 15.36 -15.48
CA ASN A 304 -28.28 15.67 -14.13
C ASN A 304 -26.74 15.61 -14.03
N VAL A 305 -26.03 16.00 -15.10
CA VAL A 305 -24.57 16.12 -15.08
C VAL A 305 -24.19 17.59 -14.91
N ASP A 306 -23.60 17.91 -13.76
CA ASP A 306 -23.21 19.28 -13.43
C ASP A 306 -21.83 19.64 -14.01
N VAL A 307 -21.75 20.74 -14.75
CA VAL A 307 -20.50 21.22 -15.36
C VAL A 307 -19.77 22.15 -14.39
N LEU A 308 -18.53 21.81 -14.03
CA LEU A 308 -17.73 22.57 -13.08
C LEU A 308 -16.39 23.01 -13.72
N PRO A 309 -16.23 24.30 -14.03
CA PRO A 309 -14.97 24.82 -14.55
C PRO A 309 -13.89 24.84 -13.46
N MET A 310 -12.67 24.43 -13.83
CA MET A 310 -11.50 24.40 -12.95
C MET A 310 -10.37 25.21 -13.58
N LEU A 311 -10.03 26.37 -13.01
CA LEU A 311 -8.95 27.21 -13.52
C LEU A 311 -7.60 26.63 -13.09
N CYS A 312 -6.91 25.96 -14.01
CA CYS A 312 -5.64 25.29 -13.74
C CYS A 312 -4.44 26.18 -14.05
N LYS A 313 -4.58 27.05 -15.05
CA LYS A 313 -3.62 28.07 -15.50
C LYS A 313 -4.38 29.27 -16.04
N ASP A 314 -3.76 30.45 -16.02
CA ASP A 314 -4.35 31.65 -16.61
C ASP A 314 -4.67 31.45 -18.09
N CYS A 315 -5.91 31.75 -18.46
CA CYS A 315 -6.41 31.66 -19.83
C CYS A 315 -7.67 32.50 -20.04
N ASP A 316 -7.97 32.80 -21.30
CA ASP A 316 -9.23 33.46 -21.68
C ASP A 316 -10.40 32.47 -21.56
N ILE A 317 -11.22 32.62 -20.51
CA ILE A 317 -12.35 31.72 -20.26
C ILE A 317 -13.36 31.83 -21.41
N PRO A 318 -13.77 30.70 -22.05
CA PRO A 318 -14.73 30.73 -23.14
C PRO A 318 -16.07 31.35 -22.73
N PRO A 319 -16.78 32.06 -23.63
CA PRO A 319 -18.08 32.67 -23.32
C PRO A 319 -19.12 31.71 -22.74
N SER A 320 -19.06 30.43 -23.11
CA SER A 320 -19.94 29.38 -22.58
C SER A 320 -19.73 29.05 -21.10
N LEU A 321 -18.59 29.45 -20.51
CA LEU A 321 -18.25 29.19 -19.11
C LEU A 321 -18.04 30.49 -18.30
N GLN A 322 -18.03 31.66 -18.94
CA GLN A 322 -17.79 32.95 -18.27
C GLN A 322 -18.81 33.32 -17.17
N HIS A 323 -20.02 32.78 -17.28
CA HIS A 323 -21.13 33.02 -16.34
C HIS A 323 -21.22 31.96 -15.25
N MET A 324 -20.30 30.98 -15.24
CA MET A 324 -20.21 29.94 -14.22
C MET A 324 -19.08 30.28 -13.26
N ASP A 325 -19.32 30.06 -11.97
CA ASP A 325 -18.23 30.09 -10.99
C ASP A 325 -17.24 28.98 -11.29
N TYR A 326 -15.94 29.30 -11.21
CA TYR A 326 -14.87 28.33 -11.39
C TYR A 326 -14.15 28.07 -10.07
N ILE A 327 -13.59 26.88 -9.94
CA ILE A 327 -12.69 26.55 -8.85
C ILE A 327 -11.26 26.85 -9.28
N ASP A 328 -10.57 27.69 -8.51
CA ASP A 328 -9.18 28.03 -8.76
C ASP A 328 -8.23 26.95 -8.24
N LEU A 329 -7.59 26.23 -9.16
CA LEU A 329 -6.60 25.18 -8.89
C LEU A 329 -5.21 25.55 -9.43
N ARG A 330 -4.93 26.85 -9.63
CA ARG A 330 -3.57 27.31 -9.94
C ARG A 330 -2.62 26.95 -8.80
N ALA A 331 -1.31 26.88 -9.09
CA ALA A 331 -0.33 26.26 -8.19
C ALA A 331 -0.29 26.87 -6.77
N ASP A 332 -0.52 28.17 -6.65
CA ASP A 332 -0.60 28.93 -5.40
C ASP A 332 -1.93 28.74 -4.64
N HIS A 333 -3.00 28.36 -5.33
CA HIS A 333 -4.35 28.17 -4.78
C HIS A 333 -4.78 26.70 -4.70
N TYR A 334 -3.95 25.76 -5.17
CA TYR A 334 -4.31 24.35 -5.37
C TYR A 334 -4.96 23.71 -4.15
N GLU A 335 -4.36 23.84 -2.96
CA GLU A 335 -4.89 23.24 -1.72
C GLU A 335 -6.25 23.82 -1.31
N GLN A 336 -6.48 25.12 -1.55
CA GLN A 336 -7.73 25.78 -1.23
C GLN A 336 -8.82 25.42 -2.26
N GLY A 337 -8.47 25.41 -3.54
CA GLY A 337 -9.34 24.97 -4.61
C GLY A 337 -9.73 23.50 -4.49
N LEU A 338 -8.79 22.62 -4.12
CA LEU A 338 -9.06 21.21 -3.88
C LEU A 338 -10.06 21.03 -2.75
N ARG A 339 -9.93 21.77 -1.63
CA ARG A 339 -10.94 21.72 -0.55
C ARG A 339 -12.31 22.20 -1.01
N ALA A 340 -12.37 23.25 -1.81
CA ALA A 340 -13.64 23.74 -2.38
C ALA A 340 -14.27 22.69 -3.30
N LEU A 341 -13.45 22.06 -4.14
CA LEU A 341 -13.87 20.99 -5.05
C LEU A 341 -14.40 19.77 -4.28
N LEU A 342 -13.69 19.33 -3.24
CA LEU A 342 -14.10 18.21 -2.40
C LEU A 342 -15.38 18.48 -1.63
N LYS A 343 -15.62 19.72 -1.19
CA LYS A 343 -16.88 20.09 -0.56
C LYS A 343 -18.08 19.85 -1.51
N THR A 344 -17.87 20.03 -2.80
CA THR A 344 -18.88 19.80 -3.84
C THR A 344 -18.98 18.31 -4.21
N LEU A 345 -17.84 17.64 -4.43
CA LEU A 345 -17.80 16.27 -4.96
C LEU A 345 -17.91 15.16 -3.90
N ALA A 346 -17.53 15.46 -2.66
CA ALA A 346 -17.54 14.56 -1.52
C ALA A 346 -18.11 15.32 -0.30
N PRO A 347 -19.41 15.69 -0.33
CA PRO A 347 -20.03 16.41 0.77
C PRO A 347 -19.85 15.65 2.08
N ALA A 348 -19.61 16.40 3.17
CA ALA A 348 -19.25 15.82 4.45
C ALA A 348 -20.29 14.80 4.91
N ALA A 349 -19.77 13.66 5.36
CA ALA A 349 -20.53 12.63 6.01
C ALA A 349 -21.41 13.18 7.14
N PRO A 350 -22.59 12.58 7.40
CA PRO A 350 -23.33 12.87 8.61
C PRO A 350 -22.46 12.61 9.86
N ALA A 351 -22.67 13.43 10.89
CA ALA A 351 -21.93 13.36 12.15
C ALA A 351 -22.03 11.96 12.78
N GLY A 352 -20.88 11.32 13.06
CA GLY A 352 -20.80 9.98 13.63
C GLY A 352 -20.26 8.89 12.69
N SER A 353 -20.02 9.22 11.41
CA SER A 353 -19.24 8.38 10.50
C SER A 353 -17.77 8.30 10.95
N ALA A 354 -17.18 7.10 10.86
CA ALA A 354 -15.75 6.95 11.09
C ALA A 354 -15.00 7.75 10.02
N GLU A 355 -13.98 8.52 10.43
CA GLU A 355 -13.10 9.18 9.46
C GLU A 355 -12.59 8.13 8.46
N PRO A 356 -12.58 8.44 7.16
CA PRO A 356 -11.96 7.56 6.19
C PRO A 356 -10.52 7.26 6.64
N LEU A 357 -10.17 5.98 6.73
CA LEU A 357 -8.78 5.58 6.92
C LEU A 357 -8.05 5.83 5.60
N HIS A 358 -7.60 7.07 5.43
CA HIS A 358 -6.70 7.43 4.36
C HIS A 358 -5.34 6.81 4.65
N TRP A 359 -4.81 6.10 3.66
CA TRP A 359 -3.40 5.74 3.70
C TRP A 359 -2.62 7.06 3.57
N GLY A 360 -1.88 7.46 4.60
CA GLY A 360 -0.74 8.32 4.33
C GLY A 360 0.28 7.50 3.55
N LYS A 361 1.09 8.12 2.65
CA LYS A 361 2.23 7.52 1.91
C LYS A 361 2.69 6.20 2.53
N TRP A 362 2.81 5.11 1.76
CA TRP A 362 3.33 3.84 2.27
C TRP A 362 4.65 4.06 2.97
N ARG A 363 4.57 4.12 4.29
CA ARG A 363 5.70 4.17 5.17
C ARG A 363 5.75 2.77 5.75
N PRO A 364 6.84 2.00 5.57
CA PRO A 364 7.15 0.96 6.53
C PRO A 364 7.21 1.64 7.91
N GLU A 365 6.12 1.56 8.67
CA GLU A 365 5.99 2.25 9.95
C GLU A 365 6.56 1.40 11.06
N THR A 366 7.87 1.54 11.21
CA THR A 366 8.48 1.64 12.52
C THR A 366 7.85 2.80 13.27
N LEU A 367 6.96 2.51 14.23
CA LEU A 367 6.54 3.48 15.25
C LEU A 367 7.76 3.84 16.12
N GLU A 368 8.53 4.81 15.64
CA GLU A 368 9.35 5.71 16.45
C GLU A 368 8.96 7.12 16.04
N THR A 369 8.75 7.96 17.04
CA THR A 369 8.14 9.29 16.93
C THR A 369 8.85 10.16 15.89
N SER A 370 8.15 11.13 15.31
CA SER A 370 8.67 12.04 14.26
C SER A 370 9.95 12.79 14.67
N GLY A 371 10.25 12.91 15.97
CA GLY A 371 11.52 13.41 16.49
C GLY A 371 12.68 12.40 16.46
N GLU A 372 12.40 11.12 16.76
CA GLU A 372 13.38 10.02 16.84
C GLU A 372 13.86 9.59 15.45
N ARG A 373 12.98 9.47 14.46
CA ARG A 373 13.39 9.16 13.07
C ARG A 373 14.26 10.24 12.45
N GLY A 374 13.99 11.51 12.75
CA GLY A 374 14.87 12.61 12.37
C GLY A 374 16.23 12.53 13.08
N ALA A 375 16.26 12.08 14.33
CA ALA A 375 17.50 11.86 15.08
C ALA A 375 18.31 10.67 14.52
N LEU A 376 17.67 9.53 14.21
CA LEU A 376 18.31 8.36 13.62
C LEU A 376 18.95 8.67 12.26
N ARG A 377 18.22 9.33 11.35
CA ARG A 377 18.78 9.74 10.05
C ARG A 377 19.99 10.66 10.21
N ARG A 378 19.91 11.62 11.13
CA ARG A 378 21.02 12.53 11.43
C ARG A 378 22.21 11.79 12.02
N ALA A 379 21.96 10.85 12.93
CA ALA A 379 23.00 10.09 13.59
C ALA A 379 23.68 9.09 12.64
N LEU A 380 22.93 8.40 11.78
CA LEU A 380 23.48 7.56 10.70
C LEU A 380 24.29 8.38 9.69
N LEU A 381 23.78 9.55 9.28
CA LEU A 381 24.50 10.42 8.35
C LEU A 381 25.82 10.92 8.97
N LEU A 382 25.81 11.32 10.24
CA LEU A 382 27.02 11.73 10.96
C LEU A 382 28.00 10.57 11.12
N PHE A 383 27.49 9.37 11.45
CA PHE A 383 28.31 8.17 11.61
C PHE A 383 29.00 7.79 10.30
N ILE A 384 28.24 7.64 9.22
CA ILE A 384 28.76 7.27 7.90
C ILE A 384 29.74 8.33 7.41
N THR A 385 29.42 9.62 7.53
CA THR A 385 30.31 10.71 7.07
C THR A 385 31.64 10.75 7.84
N LYS A 386 31.65 10.28 9.10
CA LYS A 386 32.81 10.31 9.99
C LYS A 386 33.68 9.05 9.88
N HIS A 387 33.08 7.89 9.61
CA HIS A 387 33.73 6.59 9.70
C HIS A 387 33.88 5.84 8.38
N PHE A 388 33.33 6.38 7.28
CA PHE A 388 33.44 5.82 5.94
C PHE A 388 33.97 6.88 4.97
N ASP A 389 35.01 6.54 4.22
CA ASP A 389 35.49 7.37 3.12
C ASP A 389 34.66 7.17 1.84
N GLU A 390 35.11 7.74 0.72
CA GLU A 390 34.32 7.70 -0.53
C GLU A 390 34.30 6.31 -1.17
N ASP A 391 35.40 5.56 -1.08
CA ASP A 391 35.49 4.23 -1.68
C ASP A 391 34.83 3.19 -0.77
N GLU A 392 34.98 3.31 0.55
CA GLU A 392 34.24 2.50 1.52
C GLU A 392 32.72 2.70 1.40
N LEU A 393 32.27 3.92 1.07
CA LEU A 393 30.84 4.19 0.83
C LEU A 393 30.32 3.54 -0.46
N LYS A 394 31.16 3.40 -1.51
CA LYS A 394 30.79 2.66 -2.72
C LYS A 394 30.64 1.16 -2.43
N THR A 395 31.57 0.60 -1.65
CA THR A 395 31.50 -0.79 -1.19
C THR A 395 30.25 -1.02 -0.35
N LEU A 396 29.96 -0.12 0.59
CA LEU A 396 28.73 -0.17 1.39
C LEU A 396 27.45 -0.15 0.52
N CYS A 397 27.44 0.65 -0.56
CA CYS A 397 26.32 0.66 -1.51
C CYS A 397 26.22 -0.67 -2.28
N PHE A 398 27.34 -1.24 -2.71
CA PHE A 398 27.40 -2.52 -3.41
C PHE A 398 26.84 -3.66 -2.57
N ASP A 399 27.26 -3.78 -1.31
CA ASP A 399 26.79 -4.83 -0.38
C ASP A 399 25.30 -4.70 -0.03
N LEU A 400 24.74 -3.49 -0.18
CA LEU A 400 23.32 -3.21 0.00
C LEU A 400 22.52 -3.35 -1.30
N ASP A 401 23.14 -3.79 -2.39
CA ASP A 401 22.53 -3.89 -3.72
C ASP A 401 21.97 -2.53 -4.19
N VAL A 402 22.79 -1.49 -4.07
CA VAL A 402 22.50 -0.11 -4.49
C VAL A 402 23.60 0.37 -5.43
N ALA A 403 23.25 0.77 -6.66
CA ALA A 403 24.20 1.39 -7.57
C ALA A 403 24.59 2.80 -7.07
N TYR A 404 25.84 2.97 -6.64
CA TYR A 404 26.33 4.22 -6.07
C TYR A 404 26.17 5.40 -7.04
N GLU A 405 26.40 5.16 -8.32
CA GLU A 405 26.36 6.12 -9.42
C GLU A 405 24.95 6.67 -9.64
N GLU A 406 23.92 5.87 -9.38
CA GLU A 406 22.50 6.22 -9.59
C GLU A 406 21.91 7.09 -8.47
N LEU A 407 22.61 7.23 -7.33
CA LEU A 407 22.16 8.13 -6.26
C LEU A 407 22.24 9.61 -6.71
N PRO A 408 21.18 10.43 -6.55
CA PRO A 408 21.09 11.79 -7.09
C PRO A 408 21.88 12.82 -6.27
N ALA A 409 23.21 12.65 -6.22
CA ALA A 409 24.15 13.55 -5.58
C ALA A 409 25.56 13.39 -6.17
N ARG A 410 26.40 14.42 -6.07
CA ARG A 410 27.79 14.40 -6.58
C ARG A 410 28.86 14.37 -5.48
N VAL A 411 28.50 14.68 -4.24
CA VAL A 411 29.44 14.84 -3.12
C VAL A 411 29.21 13.72 -2.11
N ARG A 412 30.28 13.12 -1.55
CA ARG A 412 30.24 11.99 -0.60
C ARG A 412 29.18 12.12 0.49
N LYS A 413 29.16 13.24 1.23
CA LYS A 413 28.18 13.50 2.30
C LYS A 413 26.74 13.51 1.79
N SER A 414 26.53 14.07 0.59
CA SER A 414 25.21 14.08 -0.05
C SER A 414 24.84 12.69 -0.58
N LYS A 415 25.78 11.91 -1.12
CA LYS A 415 25.58 10.50 -1.51
C LYS A 415 25.19 9.63 -0.32
N ALA A 416 25.86 9.77 0.83
CA ALA A 416 25.49 9.07 2.07
C ALA A 416 24.07 9.43 2.53
N ARG A 417 23.67 10.70 2.41
CA ARG A 417 22.29 11.13 2.70
C ARG A 417 21.28 10.51 1.73
N GLU A 418 21.57 10.50 0.44
CA GLU A 418 20.70 9.89 -0.57
C GLU A 418 20.60 8.38 -0.39
N LEU A 419 21.68 7.69 0.01
CA LEU A 419 21.67 6.26 0.36
C LEU A 419 20.71 5.96 1.53
N ILE A 420 20.83 6.73 2.63
CA ILE A 420 19.94 6.59 3.80
C ILE A 420 18.47 6.79 3.38
N LEU A 421 18.19 7.83 2.60
CA LEU A 421 16.84 8.12 2.11
C LEU A 421 16.35 7.05 1.12
N TYR A 422 17.23 6.53 0.27
CA TYR A 422 16.94 5.49 -0.72
C TYR A 422 16.54 4.17 -0.07
N LEU A 423 17.28 3.75 0.97
CA LEU A 423 17.01 2.53 1.73
C LEU A 423 15.82 2.71 2.66
N GLU A 424 15.66 3.87 3.28
CA GLU A 424 14.50 4.18 4.10
C GLU A 424 13.19 4.17 3.30
N LYS A 425 13.18 4.78 2.11
CA LYS A 425 12.02 4.72 1.20
C LYS A 425 11.64 3.29 0.81
N ARG A 426 12.61 2.36 0.85
CA ARG A 426 12.42 0.93 0.53
C ARG A 426 12.27 0.04 1.77
N GLY A 427 12.22 0.62 2.98
CA GLY A 427 12.11 -0.13 4.23
C GLY A 427 13.36 -0.94 4.62
N ARG A 428 14.50 -0.69 3.97
CA ARG A 428 15.77 -1.42 4.13
C ARG A 428 16.77 -0.69 5.03
N LEU A 429 16.29 0.20 5.91
CA LEU A 429 17.16 0.94 6.82
C LEU A 429 17.79 0.03 7.88
N SER A 430 17.10 -1.05 8.25
CA SER A 430 17.63 -2.11 9.11
C SER A 430 18.87 -2.77 8.53
N ASP A 431 18.91 -2.98 7.21
CA ASP A 431 20.01 -3.63 6.51
C ASP A 431 21.27 -2.75 6.58
N LEU A 432 21.09 -1.44 6.35
CA LEU A 432 22.16 -0.46 6.53
C LEU A 432 22.68 -0.44 7.97
N ILE A 433 21.78 -0.43 8.95
CA ILE A 433 22.17 -0.42 10.37
C ILE A 433 22.93 -1.69 10.74
N ALA A 434 22.47 -2.86 10.29
CA ALA A 434 23.12 -4.14 10.54
C ALA A 434 24.52 -4.18 9.92
N LEU A 435 24.65 -3.76 8.66
CA LEU A 435 25.91 -3.76 7.93
C LEU A 435 26.91 -2.75 8.51
N VAL A 436 26.46 -1.54 8.85
CA VAL A 436 27.32 -0.51 9.48
C VAL A 436 27.78 -0.94 10.88
N ARG A 437 26.93 -1.67 11.61
CA ARG A 437 27.28 -2.27 12.92
C ARG A 437 28.31 -3.38 12.79
N GLU A 438 28.22 -4.20 11.74
CA GLU A 438 29.15 -5.28 11.44
C GLU A 438 30.52 -4.74 10.99
N GLU A 439 30.52 -3.76 10.10
CA GLU A 439 31.74 -3.13 9.59
C GLU A 439 32.49 -2.31 10.65
N ARG A 440 31.78 -1.61 11.54
CA ARG A 440 32.40 -0.71 12.55
C ARG A 440 31.80 -0.95 13.95
N PRO A 441 32.02 -2.12 14.57
CA PRO A 441 31.34 -2.50 15.82
C PRO A 441 31.71 -1.61 17.02
N VAL A 442 32.99 -1.24 17.15
CA VAL A 442 33.46 -0.39 18.26
C VAL A 442 32.95 1.06 18.15
N PRO A 443 33.08 1.75 17.00
CA PRO A 443 32.47 3.07 16.83
C PRO A 443 30.95 3.05 16.97
N PHE A 444 30.28 2.01 16.44
CA PHE A 444 28.83 1.89 16.47
C PHE A 444 28.29 1.76 17.90
N ALA A 445 28.94 0.93 18.74
CA ALA A 445 28.59 0.79 20.15
C ALA A 445 28.75 2.11 20.93
N ASN A 446 29.75 2.92 20.59
CA ASN A 446 30.00 4.22 21.22
C ASN A 446 29.03 5.32 20.76
N ALA A 447 28.46 5.20 19.56
CA ALA A 447 27.60 6.22 18.96
C ALA A 447 26.17 6.28 19.55
N LYS A 448 25.76 5.28 20.36
CA LYS A 448 24.42 5.17 20.96
C LYS A 448 23.28 5.50 19.97
N LEU A 449 23.36 4.91 18.77
CA LEU A 449 22.32 5.09 17.75
C LEU A 449 20.98 4.56 18.30
N PRO A 450 19.86 5.30 18.17
CA PRO A 450 18.55 4.80 18.57
C PRO A 450 18.22 3.57 17.72
N LEU A 451 17.90 2.45 18.38
CA LEU A 451 17.62 1.14 17.77
C LEU A 451 16.14 0.83 17.75
#